data_AF-U1RAA7-F1
#
_entry.id   AF-U1RAA7-F1
#
_cell.length_a   1.000
_cell.length_b   1.000
_cell.length_c   1.000
_cell.angle_alpha   90.00
_cell.angle_beta   90.00
_cell.angle_gamma   90.00
#
_symmetry.space_group_name_H-M   'P 1'
#
loop_
_entity.id
_entity.type
_entity.pdbx_description
1 polymer ?
#
loop_
_entity_poly.entity_id
_entity_poly.type
_entity_poly.pdbx_seq_one_letter_code
_entity_poly.pdbx_strand_id
1 'polypeptide(L)'
;MWHTELMKVAEESSRPIDADDPAVVDLSFPHPTGASQLYSGKPTLLTSLVREETAQHEARGRLADLHSRIASLAERYGYAPVTLAIGQASWNEPSDVPSVPDAGESDGGREAPAGAGEEAGADAPGKAASREPAGAVREAALLRSARLEFAGPDDAHITLTARCEVNPAVLRALRAHGIHAEEVSDLRALASDVTREDEALARLRELGRLYLPGFAFADAALLGSFIHPGQVLLADLETVKPYIEESDVMAAIAGDPQARRTVAAPLPAPERRDRAPEAERGAGD
;
A
#
# COMPACT_ATOMS: atom_id res chain seq x y z
N MET A 1 14.05 -19.88 -12.08
CA MET A 1 14.24 -19.01 -13.26
C MET A 1 13.03 -18.12 -13.46
N TRP A 2 11.90 -18.58 -14.01
CA TRP A 2 10.73 -17.71 -14.27
C TRP A 2 10.09 -17.08 -13.01
N HIS A 3 10.06 -17.80 -11.88
CA HIS A 3 9.52 -17.30 -10.61
C HIS A 3 10.33 -16.13 -10.03
N THR A 4 11.65 -16.19 -10.12
CA THR A 4 12.56 -15.13 -9.65
C THR A 4 12.45 -13.89 -10.53
N GLU A 5 12.28 -14.08 -11.84
CA GLU A 5 12.01 -12.99 -12.79
C GLU A 5 10.64 -12.33 -12.52
N LEU A 6 9.60 -13.11 -12.24
CA LEU A 6 8.28 -12.57 -11.86
C LEU A 6 8.32 -11.79 -10.55
N MET A 7 9.01 -12.30 -9.53
CA MET A 7 9.24 -11.59 -8.27
C MET A 7 9.93 -10.24 -8.51
N LYS A 8 10.98 -10.24 -9.34
CA LYS A 8 11.73 -9.03 -9.65
C LYS A 8 10.88 -8.01 -10.39
N VAL A 9 10.12 -8.43 -11.41
CA VAL A 9 9.20 -7.54 -12.14
C VAL A 9 8.09 -7.02 -11.23
N ALA A 10 7.57 -7.88 -10.34
CA ALA A 10 6.59 -7.52 -9.33
C ALA A 10 7.13 -6.44 -8.38
N GLU A 11 8.35 -6.60 -7.86
CA GLU A 11 9.03 -5.62 -6.99
C GLU A 11 9.36 -4.31 -7.71
N GLU A 12 9.92 -4.37 -8.92
CA GLU A 12 10.23 -3.19 -9.76
C GLU A 12 8.96 -2.41 -10.17
N SER A 13 7.81 -3.07 -10.19
CA SER A 13 6.52 -2.45 -10.51
C SER A 13 5.81 -1.84 -9.30
N SER A 14 6.30 -2.09 -8.08
CA SER A 14 5.78 -1.44 -6.86
C SER A 14 6.19 0.02 -6.89
N ARG A 15 5.22 0.93 -6.80
CA ARG A 15 5.49 2.36 -6.80
C ARG A 15 5.56 2.89 -5.37
N PRO A 16 6.50 3.79 -5.07
CA PRO A 16 6.50 4.49 -3.80
C PRO A 16 5.19 5.27 -3.67
N ILE A 17 4.68 5.32 -2.44
CA ILE A 17 3.46 6.04 -2.11
C ILE A 17 3.81 7.51 -2.01
N ASP A 18 3.32 8.32 -2.94
CA ASP A 18 3.64 9.74 -3.05
C ASP A 18 2.35 10.56 -3.10
N ALA A 19 2.26 11.58 -2.25
CA ALA A 19 1.13 12.51 -2.20
C ALA A 19 1.10 13.45 -3.41
N ASP A 20 2.22 13.61 -4.12
CA ASP A 20 2.31 14.43 -5.32
C ASP A 20 1.91 13.66 -6.60
N ASP A 21 1.63 12.35 -6.51
CA ASP A 21 1.12 11.58 -7.65
C ASP A 21 -0.30 12.06 -8.02
N PRO A 22 -0.55 12.46 -9.28
CA PRO A 22 -1.85 13.00 -9.69
C PRO A 22 -3.01 12.00 -9.53
N ALA A 23 -2.73 10.70 -9.49
CA ALA A 23 -3.75 9.66 -9.27
C ALA A 23 -3.84 9.21 -7.80
N VAL A 24 -3.35 10.02 -6.86
CA VAL A 24 -3.43 9.77 -5.42
C VAL A 24 -4.27 10.86 -4.77
N VAL A 25 -5.38 10.45 -4.16
CA VAL A 25 -6.29 11.37 -3.47
C VAL A 25 -5.84 11.50 -2.02
N ASP A 26 -5.46 12.70 -1.61
CA ASP A 26 -5.08 12.99 -0.23
C ASP A 26 -6.33 13.18 0.65
N LEU A 27 -6.48 12.31 1.64
CA LEU A 27 -7.55 12.28 2.63
C LEU A 27 -6.99 12.47 4.05
N SER A 28 -5.79 13.02 4.21
CA SER A 28 -5.10 13.15 5.50
C SER A 28 -5.82 14.07 6.49
N PHE A 29 -6.63 15.01 5.98
CA PHE A 29 -7.42 15.94 6.80
C PHE A 29 -8.91 15.89 6.41
N PRO A 30 -9.59 14.74 6.63
CA PRO A 30 -10.98 14.61 6.25
C PRO A 30 -11.89 15.33 7.25
N HIS A 31 -13.02 15.82 6.77
CA HIS A 31 -14.05 16.42 7.60
C HIS A 31 -14.57 15.38 8.61
N PRO A 32 -14.69 15.70 9.91
CA PRO A 32 -14.92 14.72 10.98
C PRO A 32 -16.13 13.81 10.77
N THR A 33 -17.23 14.37 10.24
CA THR A 33 -18.45 13.59 9.96
C THR A 33 -18.24 12.56 8.86
N GLY A 34 -17.55 12.93 7.77
CA GLY A 34 -17.25 12.01 6.68
C GLY A 34 -16.21 10.97 7.11
N ALA A 35 -15.19 11.41 7.84
CA ALA A 35 -14.17 10.51 8.40
C ALA A 35 -14.80 9.41 9.26
N SER A 36 -15.71 9.77 10.16
CA SER A 36 -16.42 8.80 11.02
C SER A 36 -17.20 7.76 10.20
N GLN A 37 -17.84 8.17 9.10
CA GLN A 37 -18.54 7.26 8.21
C GLN A 37 -17.58 6.34 7.46
N LEU A 38 -16.51 6.90 6.90
CA LEU A 38 -15.49 6.20 6.13
C LEU A 38 -14.81 5.10 6.96
N TYR A 39 -14.30 5.45 8.15
CA TYR A 39 -13.62 4.51 9.04
C TYR A 39 -14.57 3.45 9.65
N SER A 40 -15.87 3.76 9.75
CA SER A 40 -16.91 2.78 10.10
C SER A 40 -17.27 1.80 8.97
N GLY A 41 -16.61 1.90 7.81
CA GLY A 41 -16.85 1.04 6.64
C GLY A 41 -18.13 1.37 5.87
N LYS A 42 -18.71 2.56 6.07
CA LYS A 42 -19.89 3.00 5.32
C LYS A 42 -19.47 3.63 3.98
N PRO A 43 -20.25 3.41 2.90
CA PRO A 43 -20.05 4.15 1.65
C PRO A 43 -20.11 5.66 1.89
N THR A 44 -19.01 6.34 1.60
CA THR A 44 -18.83 7.77 1.91
C THR A 44 -18.39 8.52 0.66
N LEU A 45 -19.11 9.57 0.27
CA LEU A 45 -18.74 10.41 -0.88
C LEU A 45 -17.44 11.17 -0.62
N LEU A 46 -16.59 11.31 -1.64
CA LEU A 46 -15.38 12.13 -1.56
C LEU A 46 -15.70 13.57 -1.17
N THR A 47 -16.77 14.13 -1.74
CA THR A 47 -17.26 15.48 -1.43
C THR A 47 -17.79 15.65 0.01
N SER A 48 -18.04 14.55 0.73
CA SER A 48 -18.38 14.57 2.17
C SER A 48 -17.14 14.55 3.06
N LEU A 49 -16.00 14.10 2.54
CA LEU A 49 -14.71 14.05 3.23
C LEU A 49 -13.94 15.37 3.12
N VAL A 50 -14.03 16.06 1.99
CA VAL A 50 -13.37 17.36 1.81
C VAL A 50 -14.46 18.42 1.76
N ARG A 51 -14.38 19.50 2.56
CA ARG A 51 -15.40 20.56 2.57
C ARG A 51 -14.98 21.83 1.84
N GLU A 52 -13.68 22.10 1.79
CA GLU A 52 -13.13 23.30 1.16
C GLU A 52 -13.23 23.17 -0.36
N GLU A 53 -13.78 24.19 -1.05
CA GLU A 53 -14.12 24.13 -2.47
C GLU A 53 -12.90 23.88 -3.37
N THR A 54 -11.79 24.55 -3.09
CA THR A 54 -10.53 24.39 -3.83
C THR A 54 -9.95 22.99 -3.66
N ALA A 55 -9.91 22.49 -2.42
CA ALA A 55 -9.44 21.14 -2.10
C ALA A 55 -10.39 20.06 -2.68
N GLN A 56 -11.70 20.31 -2.70
CA GLN A 56 -12.65 19.43 -3.38
C GLN A 56 -12.38 19.38 -4.88
N HIS A 57 -12.16 20.52 -5.54
CA HIS A 57 -11.86 20.55 -6.97
C HIS A 57 -10.59 19.74 -7.29
N GLU A 58 -9.54 19.93 -6.51
CA GLU A 58 -8.31 19.15 -6.62
C GLU A 58 -8.55 17.65 -6.40
N ALA A 59 -9.23 17.28 -5.31
CA ALA A 59 -9.52 15.88 -4.99
C ALA A 59 -10.36 15.19 -6.09
N ARG A 60 -11.31 15.91 -6.71
CA ARG A 60 -12.11 15.40 -7.84
C ARG A 60 -11.25 15.19 -9.09
N GLY A 61 -10.34 16.11 -9.39
CA GLY A 61 -9.36 15.94 -10.46
C GLY A 61 -8.48 14.71 -10.25
N ARG A 62 -7.93 14.56 -9.04
CA ARG A 62 -7.11 13.39 -8.68
C ARG A 62 -7.90 12.08 -8.69
N LEU A 63 -9.18 12.12 -8.30
CA LEU A 63 -10.09 10.97 -8.39
C LEU A 63 -10.33 10.55 -9.85
N ALA A 64 -10.45 11.49 -10.77
CA ALA A 64 -10.59 11.21 -12.20
C ALA A 64 -9.32 10.55 -12.78
N ASP A 65 -8.15 11.05 -12.39
CA ASP A 65 -6.86 10.44 -12.76
C ASP A 65 -6.70 9.02 -12.18
N LEU A 66 -7.11 8.84 -10.92
CA LEU A 66 -7.17 7.52 -10.27
C LEU A 66 -8.13 6.58 -10.99
N HIS A 67 -9.30 7.06 -11.42
CA HIS A 67 -10.25 6.26 -12.21
C HIS A 67 -9.63 5.79 -13.52
N SER A 68 -9.02 6.70 -14.28
CA SER A 68 -8.31 6.37 -15.53
C SER A 68 -7.22 5.32 -15.32
N ARG A 69 -6.46 5.46 -14.22
CA ARG A 69 -5.42 4.50 -13.83
C ARG A 69 -6.00 3.13 -13.48
N ILE A 70 -7.06 3.08 -12.68
CA ILE A 70 -7.75 1.84 -12.30
C ILE A 70 -8.29 1.13 -13.54
N ALA A 71 -8.95 1.86 -14.44
CA ALA A 71 -9.46 1.31 -15.70
C ALA A 71 -8.32 0.71 -16.55
N SER A 72 -7.21 1.44 -16.68
CA SER A 72 -6.03 0.99 -17.44
C SER A 72 -5.33 -0.23 -16.82
N LEU A 73 -5.35 -0.36 -15.48
CA LEU A 73 -4.81 -1.53 -14.77
C LEU A 73 -5.76 -2.73 -14.90
N ALA A 74 -7.07 -2.50 -14.76
CA ALA A 74 -8.09 -3.53 -14.90
C ALA A 74 -8.15 -4.09 -16.31
N GLU A 75 -7.99 -3.26 -17.35
CA GLU A 75 -7.94 -3.73 -18.75
C GLU A 75 -6.71 -4.60 -19.00
N ARG A 76 -5.54 -4.23 -18.45
CA ARG A 76 -4.29 -4.96 -18.67
C ARG A 76 -4.16 -6.24 -17.84
N TYR A 77 -4.67 -6.24 -16.61
CA TYR A 77 -4.42 -7.30 -15.64
C TYR A 77 -5.69 -7.99 -15.13
N GLY A 78 -6.88 -7.53 -15.53
CA GLY A 78 -8.17 -8.01 -15.02
C GLY A 78 -8.48 -7.58 -13.59
N TYR A 79 -7.54 -6.93 -12.90
CA TYR A 79 -7.63 -6.57 -11.50
C TYR A 79 -6.90 -5.25 -11.23
N ALA A 80 -7.50 -4.38 -10.42
CA ALA A 80 -6.94 -3.09 -10.04
C ALA A 80 -7.35 -2.75 -8.60
N PRO A 81 -6.56 -3.15 -7.59
CA PRO A 81 -6.90 -2.90 -6.20
C PRO A 81 -6.77 -1.41 -5.88
N VAL A 82 -7.70 -0.92 -5.06
CA VAL A 82 -7.62 0.41 -4.45
C VAL A 82 -7.36 0.22 -2.97
N THR A 83 -6.45 1.02 -2.44
CA THR A 83 -5.97 0.91 -1.06
C THR A 83 -5.89 2.31 -0.46
N LEU A 84 -6.28 2.42 0.79
CA LEU A 84 -5.96 3.56 1.64
C LEU A 84 -4.64 3.27 2.35
N ALA A 85 -3.62 4.04 2.02
CA ALA A 85 -2.34 4.07 2.72
C ALA A 85 -2.48 4.96 3.96
N ILE A 86 -2.28 4.38 5.13
CA ILE A 86 -2.48 5.03 6.43
C ILE A 86 -1.14 5.20 7.12
N GLY A 87 -0.83 6.45 7.51
CA GLY A 87 0.44 6.86 8.08
C GLY A 87 1.58 6.80 7.07
N GLN A 88 2.52 7.73 7.18
CA GLN A 88 3.76 7.70 6.40
C GLN A 88 4.94 7.49 7.35
N ALA A 89 5.59 6.34 7.22
CA ALA A 89 6.82 6.02 7.92
C ALA A 89 8.02 6.33 7.02
N SER A 90 9.10 6.84 7.61
CA SER A 90 10.37 6.99 6.94
C SER A 90 11.53 6.54 7.79
N TRP A 91 12.59 6.04 7.16
CA TRP A 91 13.82 5.60 7.81
C TRP A 91 15.01 5.67 6.85
N ASN A 92 16.23 5.64 7.38
CA ASN A 92 17.44 5.61 6.57
C ASN A 92 17.79 4.16 6.24
N GLU A 93 17.99 3.84 4.97
CA GLU A 93 18.57 2.56 4.60
C GLU A 93 20.09 2.58 4.81
N PRO A 94 20.68 1.49 5.34
CA PRO A 94 22.13 1.37 5.42
C PRO A 94 22.70 1.42 4.00
N SER A 95 23.41 2.50 3.71
CA SER A 95 24.09 2.68 2.44
C SER A 95 25.37 1.84 2.48
N ASP A 96 25.49 0.80 1.64
CA ASP A 96 26.74 0.05 1.45
C ASP A 96 27.82 0.89 0.72
N VAL A 97 27.52 2.14 0.40
CA VAL A 97 28.44 3.08 -0.23
C VAL A 97 29.25 3.77 0.87
N PRO A 98 30.60 3.66 0.88
CA PRO A 98 31.43 4.40 1.81
C PRO A 98 31.11 5.90 1.64
N SER A 99 30.58 6.52 2.69
CA SER A 99 30.49 7.97 2.76
C SER A 99 31.91 8.53 2.72
N VAL A 100 32.34 8.99 1.54
CA VAL A 100 33.58 9.75 1.42
C VAL A 100 33.33 11.05 2.19
N PRO A 101 34.05 11.34 3.29
CA PRO A 101 33.93 12.62 3.95
C PRO A 101 34.35 13.70 2.96
N ASP A 102 33.45 14.65 2.72
CA ASP A 102 33.75 15.84 1.92
C ASP A 102 34.84 16.63 2.66
N ALA A 103 36.07 16.45 2.19
CA ALA A 103 37.25 17.14 2.67
C ALA A 103 37.62 18.19 1.64
N GLY A 104 37.29 19.45 1.93
CA GLY A 104 37.77 20.64 1.23
C GLY A 104 36.64 21.66 1.03
N GLU A 105 36.70 22.90 1.47
CA GLU A 105 37.84 23.75 1.82
C GLU A 105 37.42 24.76 2.90
N SER A 106 38.26 24.89 3.93
CA SER A 106 38.37 26.14 4.65
C SER A 106 39.31 27.06 3.87
N ASP A 107 38.85 28.25 3.48
CA ASP A 107 39.77 29.37 3.29
C ASP A 107 39.16 30.69 3.79
N GLY A 108 39.79 31.23 4.83
CA GLY A 108 40.38 32.57 4.76
C GLY A 108 39.46 33.79 4.61
N GLY A 109 38.87 34.20 5.73
CA GLY A 109 38.88 35.57 6.26
C GLY A 109 38.68 36.79 5.34
N ARG A 110 37.65 37.59 5.64
CA ARG A 110 37.81 39.05 5.73
C ARG A 110 36.75 39.70 6.62
N GLU A 111 37.23 40.53 7.54
CA GLU A 111 36.49 41.29 8.54
C GLU A 111 35.56 42.37 7.94
N ALA A 112 34.60 42.78 8.77
CA ALA A 112 33.50 43.73 8.56
C ALA A 112 33.93 45.18 8.23
N PRO A 113 32.97 46.09 8.00
CA PRO A 113 32.43 46.80 9.17
C PRO A 113 30.91 47.05 9.16
N ALA A 114 30.46 47.48 10.33
CA ALA A 114 29.10 47.74 10.76
C ALA A 114 28.33 48.81 9.96
N GLY A 115 27.01 48.64 9.89
CA GLY A 115 26.03 49.66 9.55
C GLY A 115 24.70 49.34 10.22
N ALA A 116 24.23 50.25 11.06
CA ALA A 116 22.97 50.18 11.78
C ALA A 116 21.76 50.46 10.88
N GLY A 117 20.61 49.85 11.21
CA GLY A 117 19.31 50.16 10.62
C GLY A 117 18.23 49.21 11.13
N GLU A 118 17.34 49.73 11.97
CA GLU A 118 16.08 49.11 12.43
C GLU A 118 15.13 48.84 11.25
N GLU A 119 14.36 47.74 11.30
CA GLU A 119 12.91 47.79 11.51
C GLU A 119 12.22 46.42 11.35
N ALA A 120 11.07 46.35 12.02
CA ALA A 120 10.12 45.27 12.21
C ALA A 120 9.74 44.41 10.98
N GLY A 121 9.48 43.14 11.23
CA GLY A 121 8.78 42.25 10.30
C GLY A 121 8.36 40.97 10.99
N ALA A 122 7.05 40.74 11.02
CA ALA A 122 6.36 39.75 11.83
C ALA A 122 6.79 38.30 11.62
N ASP A 123 6.74 37.58 12.74
CA ASP A 123 6.79 36.13 12.89
C ASP A 123 5.73 35.47 12.00
N ALA A 124 6.18 34.83 10.92
CA ALA A 124 5.40 33.89 10.15
C ALA A 124 6.05 32.51 10.34
N PRO A 125 5.30 31.47 10.76
CA PRO A 125 5.86 30.13 10.86
C PRO A 125 6.08 29.59 9.45
N GLY A 126 7.26 29.84 8.91
CA GLY A 126 7.76 29.17 7.72
C GLY A 126 7.83 27.69 8.05
N LYS A 127 7.06 26.88 7.30
CA LYS A 127 7.21 25.43 7.22
C LYS A 127 8.67 25.15 6.91
N ALA A 128 9.46 24.89 7.95
CA ALA A 128 10.83 24.44 7.81
C ALA A 128 10.73 23.09 7.11
N ALA A 129 10.85 23.12 5.78
CA ALA A 129 11.22 21.97 4.99
C ALA A 129 12.56 21.51 5.55
N SER A 130 12.49 20.63 6.53
CA SER A 130 13.63 19.95 7.10
C SER A 130 14.34 19.36 5.89
N ARG A 131 15.58 19.80 5.64
CA ARG A 131 16.38 19.29 4.53
C ARG A 131 16.65 17.83 4.84
N GLU A 132 15.80 16.97 4.31
CA GLU A 132 15.78 15.55 4.63
C GLU A 132 17.06 14.90 4.11
N PRO A 133 17.63 13.94 4.87
CA PRO A 133 18.82 13.24 4.45
C PRO A 133 18.53 12.51 3.13
N ALA A 134 19.35 12.79 2.11
CA ALA A 134 19.31 12.08 0.85
C ALA A 134 19.58 10.59 1.13
N GLY A 135 18.55 9.75 0.99
CA GLY A 135 18.60 8.31 1.31
C GLY A 135 17.51 7.79 2.26
N ALA A 136 16.60 8.65 2.75
CA ALA A 136 15.46 8.18 3.54
C ALA A 136 14.39 7.50 2.68
N VAL A 137 14.09 6.23 2.96
CA VAL A 137 12.96 5.49 2.39
C VAL A 137 11.66 5.99 3.00
N ARG A 138 10.60 6.08 2.20
CA ARG A 138 9.25 6.49 2.62
C ARG A 138 8.24 5.46 2.20
N GLU A 139 7.48 4.98 3.16
CA GLU A 139 6.48 3.95 2.94
C GLU A 139 5.24 4.23 3.78
N ALA A 140 4.08 3.79 3.30
CA ALA A 140 2.90 3.78 4.15
C ALA A 140 3.11 2.83 5.32
N ALA A 141 2.53 3.14 6.48
CA ALA A 141 2.61 2.27 7.64
C ALA A 141 1.65 1.09 7.51
N LEU A 142 0.37 1.38 7.26
CA LEU A 142 -0.68 0.39 7.02
C LEU A 142 -1.29 0.57 5.63
N LEU A 143 -1.81 -0.54 5.09
CA LEU A 143 -2.51 -0.62 3.82
C LEU A 143 -3.89 -1.21 4.08
N ARG A 144 -4.94 -0.42 3.88
CA ARG A 144 -6.33 -0.84 4.07
C ARG A 144 -7.05 -0.89 2.74
N SER A 145 -7.57 -2.05 2.34
CA SER A 145 -8.25 -2.17 1.04
C SER A 145 -9.52 -1.32 1.03
N ALA A 146 -9.75 -0.63 -0.09
CA ALA A 146 -10.90 0.23 -0.31
C ALA A 146 -11.64 -0.17 -1.58
N ARG A 147 -12.95 0.02 -1.59
CA ARG A 147 -13.80 -0.07 -2.79
C ARG A 147 -14.17 1.33 -3.23
N LEU A 148 -14.10 1.55 -4.54
CA LEU A 148 -14.58 2.75 -5.20
C LEU A 148 -15.80 2.43 -6.05
N GLU A 149 -16.87 3.19 -5.83
CA GLU A 149 -18.08 3.17 -6.65
C GLU A 149 -18.33 4.58 -7.18
N PHE A 150 -18.02 4.81 -8.46
CA PHE A 150 -18.13 6.13 -9.07
C PHE A 150 -19.59 6.59 -9.15
N ALA A 151 -19.85 7.76 -8.58
CA ALA A 151 -21.14 8.42 -8.53
C ALA A 151 -21.16 9.58 -9.55
N GLY A 152 -21.10 9.23 -10.84
CA GLY A 152 -20.96 10.19 -11.93
C GLY A 152 -19.50 10.44 -12.32
N PRO A 153 -19.21 11.52 -13.08
CA PRO A 153 -17.89 11.74 -13.67
C PRO A 153 -16.83 12.18 -12.66
N ASP A 154 -17.23 12.87 -11.59
CA ASP A 154 -16.29 13.58 -10.73
C ASP A 154 -16.46 13.27 -9.23
N ASP A 155 -17.23 12.25 -8.85
CA ASP A 155 -17.38 11.85 -7.43
C ASP A 155 -17.47 10.34 -7.32
N ALA A 156 -17.16 9.81 -6.14
CA ALA A 156 -17.20 8.37 -5.87
C ALA A 156 -17.52 8.12 -4.40
N HIS A 157 -18.26 7.03 -4.15
CA HIS A 157 -18.36 6.45 -2.83
C HIS A 157 -17.11 5.63 -2.55
N ILE A 158 -16.43 5.98 -1.47
CA ILE A 158 -15.28 5.27 -0.93
C ILE A 158 -15.81 4.40 0.23
N THR A 159 -15.50 3.12 0.19
CA THR A 159 -15.84 2.17 1.26
C THR A 159 -14.59 1.44 1.71
N LEU A 160 -14.15 1.67 2.96
CA LEU A 160 -13.04 0.92 3.53
C LEU A 160 -13.50 -0.48 3.93
N THR A 161 -12.74 -1.48 3.53
CA THR A 161 -12.99 -2.86 3.94
C THR A 161 -12.39 -3.16 5.31
N ALA A 162 -12.66 -4.34 5.84
CA ALA A 162 -12.00 -4.86 7.05
C ALA A 162 -10.59 -5.43 6.78
N ARG A 163 -10.13 -5.46 5.52
CA ARG A 163 -8.77 -5.93 5.19
C ARG A 163 -7.79 -4.79 5.39
N CYS A 164 -7.04 -4.86 6.48
CA CYS A 164 -5.96 -3.94 6.80
C CYS A 164 -4.72 -4.76 7.14
N GLU A 165 -3.57 -4.32 6.64
CA GLU A 165 -2.30 -4.98 6.87
C GLU A 165 -1.17 -3.96 7.07
N VAL A 166 -0.10 -4.39 7.72
CA VAL A 166 1.14 -3.60 7.76
C VAL A 166 1.76 -3.63 6.39
N ASN A 167 2.21 -2.48 5.89
CA ASN A 167 2.90 -2.42 4.61
C ASN A 167 4.09 -3.42 4.59
N PRO A 168 4.14 -4.33 3.60
CA PRO A 168 5.21 -5.32 3.49
C PRO A 168 6.62 -4.70 3.47
N ALA A 169 6.79 -3.49 2.94
CA ALA A 169 8.07 -2.78 2.93
C ALA A 169 8.55 -2.45 4.35
N VAL A 170 7.66 -1.98 5.21
CA VAL A 170 7.97 -1.72 6.63
C VAL A 170 8.34 -3.02 7.34
N LEU A 171 7.61 -4.11 7.08
CA LEU A 171 7.92 -5.42 7.66
C LEU A 171 9.27 -5.98 7.18
N ARG A 172 9.61 -5.77 5.90
CA ARG A 172 10.93 -6.14 5.37
C ARG A 172 12.04 -5.33 6.05
N ALA A 173 11.86 -4.02 6.19
CA ALA A 173 12.83 -3.16 6.85
C ALA A 173 13.04 -3.54 8.32
N LEU A 174 11.98 -3.79 9.07
CA LEU A 174 12.06 -4.24 10.47
C LEU A 174 12.78 -5.59 10.59
N ARG A 175 12.49 -6.54 9.70
CA ARG A 175 13.18 -7.85 9.65
C ARG A 175 14.66 -7.70 9.32
N ALA A 176 15.02 -6.83 8.37
CA ALA A 176 16.41 -6.55 8.04
C ALA A 176 17.19 -5.97 9.24
N HIS A 177 16.51 -5.28 10.15
CA HIS A 177 17.08 -4.70 11.37
C HIS A 177 16.92 -5.60 12.61
N GLY A 178 16.53 -6.87 12.43
CA GLY A 178 16.60 -7.88 13.49
C GLY A 178 15.42 -7.94 14.45
N ILE A 179 14.24 -7.41 14.09
CA ILE A 179 13.01 -7.61 14.89
C ILE A 179 12.70 -9.09 15.12
N HIS A 180 12.19 -9.42 16.30
CA HIS A 180 11.75 -10.79 16.59
C HIS A 180 10.48 -11.17 15.83
N ALA A 181 10.38 -12.45 15.43
CA ALA A 181 9.23 -12.95 14.67
C ALA A 181 7.90 -12.84 15.43
N GLU A 182 7.93 -12.96 16.77
CA GLU A 182 6.77 -12.77 17.65
C GLU A 182 6.24 -11.34 17.58
N GLU A 183 7.11 -10.33 17.68
CA GLU A 183 6.72 -8.92 17.57
C GLU A 183 6.12 -8.56 16.20
N VAL A 184 6.62 -9.17 15.12
CA VAL A 184 6.05 -9.03 13.78
C VAL A 184 4.67 -9.67 13.70
N SER A 185 4.48 -10.83 14.33
CA SER A 185 3.19 -11.52 14.36
C SER A 185 2.15 -10.71 15.13
N ASP A 186 2.53 -10.19 16.30
CA ASP A 186 1.67 -9.34 17.12
C ASP A 186 1.27 -8.07 16.38
N LEU A 187 2.22 -7.40 15.72
CA LEU A 187 1.94 -6.21 14.93
C LEU A 187 0.96 -6.50 13.78
N ARG A 188 1.12 -7.63 13.09
CA ARG A 188 0.17 -8.07 12.04
C ARG A 188 -1.21 -8.38 12.60
N ALA A 189 -1.29 -9.03 13.76
CA ALA A 189 -2.55 -9.35 14.41
C ALA A 189 -3.31 -8.07 14.81
N LEU A 190 -2.60 -7.07 15.35
CA LEU A 190 -3.17 -5.74 15.61
C LEU A 190 -3.69 -5.08 14.34
N ALA A 191 -2.87 -5.04 13.28
CA ALA A 191 -3.25 -4.39 12.02
C ALA A 191 -4.45 -5.07 11.33
N SER A 192 -4.59 -6.38 11.47
CA SER A 192 -5.70 -7.14 10.88
C SER A 192 -7.05 -6.85 11.54
N ASP A 193 -7.05 -6.32 12.76
CA ASP A 193 -8.25 -5.87 13.48
C ASP A 193 -8.42 -4.35 13.30
N VAL A 194 -9.32 -3.95 12.40
CA VAL A 194 -9.61 -2.54 12.11
C VAL A 194 -10.15 -1.75 13.30
N THR A 195 -10.62 -2.41 14.37
CA THR A 195 -11.02 -1.73 15.61
C THR A 195 -9.84 -1.31 16.47
N ARG A 196 -8.67 -1.89 16.21
CA ARG A 196 -7.40 -1.68 16.91
C ARG A 196 -6.36 -0.98 16.03
N GLU A 197 -6.81 -0.30 14.98
CA GLU A 197 -5.95 0.42 14.02
C GLU A 197 -5.01 1.41 14.73
N ASP A 198 -5.51 2.17 15.71
CA ASP A 198 -4.72 3.10 16.52
C ASP A 198 -3.64 2.38 17.35
N GLU A 199 -3.96 1.21 17.92
CA GLU A 199 -3.00 0.38 18.65
C GLU A 199 -1.93 -0.18 17.71
N ALA A 200 -2.31 -0.60 16.51
CA ALA A 200 -1.39 -1.07 15.48
C ALA A 200 -0.41 0.04 15.06
N LEU A 201 -0.91 1.25 14.83
CA LEU A 201 -0.07 2.42 14.50
C LEU A 201 0.86 2.80 15.66
N ALA A 202 0.35 2.80 16.90
CA ALA A 202 1.16 3.07 18.07
C ALA A 202 2.30 2.04 18.23
N ARG A 203 1.98 0.75 18.09
CA ARG A 203 2.97 -0.34 18.15
C ARG A 203 3.97 -0.27 17.01
N LEU A 204 3.53 0.06 15.78
CA LEU A 204 4.42 0.26 14.65
C LEU A 204 5.40 1.40 14.90
N ARG A 205 4.93 2.53 15.44
CA ARG A 205 5.77 3.69 15.78
C ARG A 205 6.80 3.36 16.86
N GLU A 206 6.42 2.54 17.84
CA GLU A 206 7.33 2.05 18.87
C GLU A 206 8.44 1.17 18.26
N LEU A 207 8.06 0.16 17.48
CA LEU A 207 8.98 -0.75 16.81
C LEU A 207 9.88 -0.02 15.81
N GLY A 208 9.32 0.91 15.04
CA GLY A 208 10.07 1.74 14.10
C GLY A 208 11.18 2.54 14.79
N ARG A 209 10.89 3.16 15.94
CA ARG A 209 11.91 3.88 16.73
C ARG A 209 12.98 2.95 17.31
N LEU A 210 12.62 1.72 17.65
CA LEU A 210 13.54 0.77 18.26
C LEU A 210 14.49 0.14 17.24
N TYR A 211 13.98 -0.18 16.05
CA TYR A 211 14.72 -0.98 15.06
C TYR A 211 15.19 -0.18 13.84
N LEU A 212 14.50 0.89 13.42
CA LEU A 212 14.79 1.60 12.18
C LEU A 212 15.59 2.90 12.42
N PRO A 213 16.81 3.03 11.87
CA PRO A 213 17.62 4.25 12.01
C PRO A 213 16.94 5.46 11.38
N GLY A 214 16.94 6.59 12.09
CA GLY A 214 16.32 7.83 11.59
C GLY A 214 14.81 7.75 11.42
N PHE A 215 14.14 6.83 12.12
CA PHE A 215 12.70 6.63 11.99
C PHE A 215 11.91 7.91 12.29
N ALA A 216 11.06 8.30 11.34
CA ALA A 216 10.05 9.33 11.52
C ALA A 216 8.69 8.83 11.06
N PHE A 217 7.64 9.46 11.57
CA PHE A 217 6.26 9.13 11.25
C PHE A 217 5.45 10.40 11.10
N ALA A 218 4.66 10.48 10.03
CA ALA A 218 3.68 11.53 9.78
C ALA A 218 2.29 10.91 9.63
N ASP A 219 1.28 11.60 10.15
CA ASP A 219 -0.12 11.22 9.92
C ASP A 219 -0.47 11.54 8.47
N ALA A 220 -0.93 10.53 7.74
CA ALA A 220 -1.30 10.63 6.33
C ALA A 220 -2.40 9.62 6.02
N ALA A 221 -3.28 9.94 5.09
CA ALA A 221 -4.26 9.00 4.56
C ALA A 221 -4.38 9.21 3.05
N LEU A 222 -3.67 8.40 2.27
CA LEU A 222 -3.57 8.54 0.81
C LEU A 222 -4.34 7.42 0.14
N LEU A 223 -5.31 7.75 -0.72
CA LEU A 223 -6.11 6.78 -1.45
C LEU A 223 -5.57 6.63 -2.87
N GLY A 224 -5.24 5.39 -3.26
CA GLY A 224 -4.70 5.12 -4.59
C GLY A 224 -4.59 3.64 -4.91
N SER A 225 -3.93 3.34 -6.03
CA SER A 225 -3.57 1.98 -6.43
C SER A 225 -2.06 1.82 -6.29
N PHE A 226 -1.63 1.38 -5.10
CA PHE A 226 -0.21 1.29 -4.72
C PHE A 226 0.37 -0.11 -4.95
N ILE A 227 -0.49 -1.13 -4.85
CA ILE A 227 -0.09 -2.53 -5.04
C ILE A 227 -0.22 -2.88 -6.52
N HIS A 228 0.89 -3.26 -7.15
CA HIS A 228 0.85 -3.69 -8.54
C HIS A 228 0.09 -5.02 -8.67
N PRO A 229 -0.91 -5.14 -9.58
CA PRO A 229 -1.72 -6.35 -9.73
C PRO A 229 -0.89 -7.62 -9.95
N GLY A 230 0.26 -7.52 -10.62
CA GLY A 230 1.19 -8.63 -10.79
C GLY A 230 1.72 -9.23 -9.47
N GLN A 231 1.87 -8.42 -8.41
CA GLN A 231 2.27 -8.94 -7.09
C GLN A 231 1.16 -9.78 -6.46
N VAL A 232 -0.10 -9.32 -6.58
CA VAL A 232 -1.27 -10.03 -6.06
C VAL A 232 -1.45 -11.35 -6.80
N LEU A 233 -1.38 -11.33 -8.12
CA LEU A 233 -1.46 -12.54 -8.95
C LEU A 233 -0.33 -13.52 -8.65
N LEU A 234 0.87 -13.03 -8.35
CA LEU A 234 2.00 -13.87 -7.95
C LEU A 234 1.77 -14.50 -6.57
N ALA A 235 1.32 -13.73 -5.58
CA ALA A 235 1.02 -14.25 -4.25
C ALA A 235 -0.12 -15.30 -4.27
N ASP A 236 -1.16 -15.06 -5.08
CA ASP A 236 -2.23 -16.03 -5.31
C ASP A 236 -1.68 -17.29 -5.97
N LEU A 237 -0.84 -17.15 -7.01
CA LEU A 237 -0.19 -18.27 -7.69
C LEU A 237 0.68 -19.09 -6.74
N GLU A 238 1.45 -18.45 -5.85
CA GLU A 238 2.25 -19.11 -4.82
C GLU A 238 1.37 -19.89 -3.85
N THR A 239 0.22 -19.33 -3.46
CA THR A 239 -0.75 -19.97 -2.57
C THR A 239 -1.36 -21.22 -3.21
N VAL A 240 -1.69 -21.17 -4.51
CA VAL A 240 -2.30 -22.31 -5.22
C VAL A 240 -1.28 -23.30 -5.79
N LYS A 241 0.02 -22.96 -5.77
CA LYS A 241 1.09 -23.76 -6.37
C LYS A 241 1.05 -25.25 -5.99
N PRO A 242 0.87 -25.65 -4.71
CA PRO A 242 0.80 -27.07 -4.35
C PRO A 242 -0.34 -27.81 -5.07
N TYR A 243 -1.50 -27.16 -5.21
CA TYR A 243 -2.66 -27.73 -5.90
C TYR A 243 -2.47 -27.78 -7.42
N ILE A 244 -1.76 -26.79 -7.99
CA ILE A 244 -1.44 -26.78 -9.42
C ILE A 244 -0.50 -27.94 -9.77
N GLU A 245 0.50 -28.21 -8.92
CA GLU A 245 1.48 -29.28 -9.12
C GLU A 245 0.84 -30.69 -9.09
N GLU A 246 -0.25 -30.85 -8.34
CA GLU A 246 -0.99 -32.12 -8.23
C GLU A 246 -2.16 -32.25 -9.23
N SER A 247 -2.49 -31.18 -9.97
CA SER A 247 -3.67 -31.16 -10.85
C SER A 247 -3.40 -31.74 -12.23
N ASP A 248 -4.01 -32.89 -12.52
CA ASP A 248 -4.00 -33.50 -13.87
C ASP A 248 -4.58 -32.57 -14.95
N VAL A 249 -5.53 -31.69 -14.60
CA VAL A 249 -6.10 -30.71 -15.53
C VAL A 249 -5.04 -29.67 -15.94
N MET A 250 -4.34 -29.11 -14.96
CA MET A 250 -3.30 -28.11 -15.22
C MET A 250 -2.11 -28.73 -15.96
N ALA A 251 -1.69 -29.95 -15.58
CA ALA A 251 -0.67 -30.72 -16.28
C ALA A 251 -1.07 -31.00 -17.74
N ALA A 252 -2.33 -31.38 -17.99
CA ALA A 252 -2.83 -31.62 -19.34
C ALA A 252 -2.81 -30.35 -20.22
N ILE A 253 -3.23 -29.20 -19.68
CA ILE A 253 -3.16 -27.89 -20.34
C ILE A 253 -1.71 -27.54 -20.68
N ALA A 254 -0.80 -27.75 -19.73
CA ALA A 254 0.64 -27.53 -19.91
C ALA A 254 1.30 -28.49 -20.92
N GLY A 255 0.58 -29.52 -21.39
CA GLY A 255 1.02 -30.40 -22.46
C GLY A 255 1.43 -31.80 -22.02
N ASP A 256 1.23 -32.18 -20.75
CA ASP A 256 1.58 -33.51 -20.28
C ASP A 256 0.73 -34.61 -20.98
N PRO A 257 1.36 -35.55 -21.71
CA PRO A 257 0.62 -36.55 -22.49
C PRO A 257 -0.12 -37.59 -21.65
N GLN A 258 0.29 -37.81 -20.40
CA GLN A 258 -0.35 -38.76 -19.49
C GLN A 258 -1.55 -38.13 -18.82
N ALA A 259 -1.41 -36.91 -18.31
CA ALA A 259 -2.48 -36.13 -17.73
C ALA A 259 -3.60 -35.85 -18.75
N ARG A 260 -3.26 -35.57 -20.01
CA ARG A 260 -4.25 -35.45 -21.11
C ARG A 260 -5.09 -36.71 -21.29
N ARG A 261 -4.50 -37.90 -21.13
CA ARG A 261 -5.25 -39.17 -21.21
C ARG A 261 -6.15 -39.36 -19.99
N THR A 262 -5.67 -39.01 -18.80
CA THR A 262 -6.46 -39.07 -17.57
C THR A 262 -7.67 -38.15 -17.63
N VAL A 263 -7.49 -36.89 -18.05
CA VAL A 263 -8.57 -35.89 -18.15
C VAL A 263 -9.55 -36.20 -19.29
N ALA A 264 -9.08 -36.83 -20.37
CA ALA A 264 -9.94 -37.26 -21.48
C ALA A 264 -10.77 -38.52 -21.18
N ALA A 265 -10.63 -39.12 -19.99
CA ALA A 265 -11.44 -40.26 -19.59
C ALA A 265 -12.94 -39.86 -19.57
N PRO A 266 -13.84 -40.72 -20.07
CA PRO A 266 -15.26 -40.43 -20.08
C PRO A 266 -15.78 -40.15 -18.66
N LEU A 267 -16.46 -39.02 -18.49
CA LEU A 267 -17.13 -38.72 -17.23
C LEU A 267 -18.25 -39.76 -16.97
N PRO A 268 -18.51 -40.12 -15.70
CA PRO A 268 -19.66 -40.92 -15.35
C PRO A 268 -20.96 -40.31 -15.90
N ALA A 269 -21.97 -41.16 -16.16
CA ALA A 269 -23.26 -40.67 -16.60
C ALA A 269 -23.81 -39.61 -15.62
N PRO A 270 -24.35 -38.48 -16.13
CA PRO A 270 -24.80 -37.39 -15.26
C PRO A 270 -25.95 -37.85 -14.37
N GLU A 271 -25.79 -37.66 -13.06
CA GLU A 271 -26.87 -37.84 -12.09
C GLU A 271 -27.92 -36.76 -12.33
N ARG A 272 -29.12 -37.15 -12.78
CA ARG A 272 -30.21 -36.21 -13.14
C ARG A 272 -31.13 -35.87 -11.97
N ARG A 273 -30.89 -36.48 -10.82
CA ARG A 273 -31.64 -36.24 -9.59
C ARG A 273 -30.83 -35.31 -8.70
N ASP A 274 -31.56 -34.51 -7.93
CA ASP A 274 -30.98 -33.70 -6.89
C ASP A 274 -30.28 -34.62 -5.87
N ARG A 275 -29.03 -34.30 -5.53
CA ARG A 275 -28.28 -35.12 -4.57
C ARG A 275 -28.69 -34.70 -3.16
N ALA A 276 -28.64 -35.65 -2.24
CA ALA A 276 -28.78 -35.31 -0.83
C ALA A 276 -27.61 -34.37 -0.43
N PRO A 277 -27.84 -33.27 0.30
CA PRO A 277 -26.81 -32.29 0.66
C PRO A 277 -25.57 -32.91 1.31
N GLU A 278 -25.77 -33.92 2.16
CA GLU A 278 -24.73 -34.71 2.82
C GLU A 278 -23.83 -35.54 1.89
N ALA A 279 -24.23 -35.73 0.63
CA ALA A 279 -23.47 -36.44 -0.39
C ALA A 279 -22.75 -35.50 -1.37
N GLU A 280 -22.88 -34.18 -1.20
CA GLU A 280 -22.17 -33.19 -2.01
C GLU A 280 -20.78 -32.90 -1.44
N ARG A 281 -19.73 -33.06 -2.27
CA ARG A 281 -18.40 -32.56 -1.89
C ARG A 281 -18.44 -31.03 -1.84
N GLY A 282 -18.09 -30.46 -0.69
CA GLY A 282 -18.06 -29.02 -0.45
C GLY A 282 -19.22 -28.48 0.38
N ALA A 283 -20.17 -29.32 0.80
CA ALA A 283 -21.17 -28.97 1.80
C ALA A 283 -20.58 -29.12 3.21
N GLY A 284 -19.74 -28.16 3.63
CA GLY A 284 -19.36 -27.99 5.03
C GLY A 284 -17.96 -28.43 5.44
N ASP A 285 -16.95 -28.24 4.58
CA ASP A 285 -15.52 -28.18 4.98
C ASP A 285 -14.91 -26.86 4.52
#